data_AF-A0A5B8XJQ0-F1
#
_entry.id   AF-A0A5B8XJQ0-F1
#
_cell.length_a   1.000
_cell.length_b   1.000
_cell.length_c   1.000
_cell.angle_alpha   90.00
_cell.angle_beta   90.00
_cell.angle_gamma   90.00
#
_symmetry.space_group_name_H-M   'P 1'
#
loop_
_entity.id
_entity.type
_entity.pdbx_description
1 polymer ?
#
loop_
_entity_poly.entity_id
_entity_poly.type
_entity_poly.pdbx_seq_one_letter_code
_entity_poly.pdbx_strand_id
1 'polypeptide(L)'
;MAMNAGPPNPYARIRKVGIFILLGLMLFLVVPMFIGAYNGIKTGDVWDPITGDKVLSLSEGESCLTQAESLIREAGKLQKLEAKWEEKRREWTVKCRTSHPETWDMLNITRRNLRGDVSEE
;
A
#
# COMPACT_ATOMS: atom_id res chain seq x y z
N MET A 1 62.39 15.96 36.52
CA MET A 1 62.12 14.81 35.65
C MET A 1 61.01 15.20 34.69
N ALA A 2 61.35 15.61 33.47
CA ALA A 2 60.36 15.95 32.44
C ALA A 2 60.06 14.67 31.64
N MET A 3 58.84 14.17 31.73
CA MET A 3 58.36 13.05 30.92
C MET A 3 58.09 13.57 29.50
N ASN A 4 58.89 13.10 28.54
CA ASN A 4 58.66 13.34 27.12
C ASN A 4 57.34 12.67 26.69
N ALA A 5 56.33 13.48 26.40
CA ALA A 5 55.16 13.02 25.67
C ALA A 5 55.60 12.67 24.24
N GLY A 6 55.60 11.37 23.91
CA GLY A 6 55.88 10.90 22.56
C GLY A 6 54.91 11.51 21.53
N PRO A 7 55.33 11.66 20.27
CA PRO A 7 54.57 12.38 19.25
C PRO A 7 53.16 11.77 19.08
N PRO A 8 52.13 12.61 18.87
CA PRO A 8 50.76 12.15 18.76
C PRO A 8 50.63 11.17 17.60
N ASN A 9 50.23 9.94 17.92
CA ASN A 9 50.15 8.85 16.97
C ASN A 9 49.04 9.13 15.93
N PRO A 10 49.37 9.48 14.68
CA PRO A 10 48.41 9.98 13.70
C PRO A 10 47.38 8.92 13.28
N TYR A 11 47.74 7.65 13.44
CA TYR A 11 46.89 6.50 13.10
C TYR A 11 45.63 6.41 13.96
N ALA A 12 45.67 6.85 15.22
CA ALA A 12 44.50 6.84 16.10
C ALA A 12 43.41 7.83 15.66
N ARG A 13 43.80 8.95 15.06
CA ARG A 13 42.87 10.00 14.60
C ARG A 13 42.22 9.60 13.28
N ILE A 14 43.00 9.01 12.36
CA ILE A 14 42.52 8.47 11.08
C ILE A 14 41.52 7.32 11.30
N ARG A 15 41.79 6.43 12.27
CA ARG A 15 40.90 5.30 12.60
C ARG A 15 39.52 5.75 13.10
N LYS A 16 39.47 6.80 13.93
CA LYS A 16 38.21 7.38 14.42
C LYS A 16 37.40 8.03 13.30
N VAL A 17 38.05 8.79 12.42
CA VAL A 17 37.40 9.41 11.26
C VAL A 17 36.83 8.35 10.31
N GLY A 18 37.59 7.29 10.03
CA GLY A 18 37.10 6.18 9.21
C GLY A 18 35.87 5.49 9.80
N ILE A 19 35.84 5.27 11.12
CA ILE A 19 34.67 4.68 11.81
C ILE A 19 33.44 5.59 11.70
N PHE A 20 33.58 6.91 11.88
CA PHE A 20 32.46 7.84 11.75
C PHE A 20 31.90 7.89 10.33
N ILE A 21 32.77 7.88 9.31
CA ILE A 21 32.34 7.86 7.91
C ILE A 21 31.59 6.55 7.61
N LEU A 22 32.11 5.41 8.08
CA LEU A 22 31.53 4.10 7.82
C LEU A 22 30.19 3.92 8.54
N LEU A 23 30.08 4.36 9.79
CA LEU A 23 28.81 4.38 10.54
C LEU A 23 27.78 5.33 9.93
N GLY A 24 28.21 6.52 9.50
CA GLY A 24 27.34 7.49 8.86
C GLY A 24 26.76 6.97 7.54
N LEU A 25 27.59 6.36 6.70
CA LEU A 25 27.17 5.77 5.43
C LEU A 25 26.27 4.55 5.62
N MET A 26 26.56 3.73 6.64
CA MET A 26 25.71 2.58 7.00
C MET A 26 24.33 3.03 7.48
N LEU A 27 24.26 4.02 8.38
CA LEU A 27 22.99 4.60 8.83
C LEU A 27 22.20 5.23 7.68
N PHE A 28 22.89 5.93 6.78
CA PHE A 28 22.25 6.58 5.62
C PHE A 28 21.55 5.57 4.70
N LEU A 29 22.10 4.36 4.53
CA LEU A 29 21.46 3.31 3.73
C LEU A 29 20.37 2.56 4.51
N VAL A 30 20.59 2.34 5.80
CA VAL A 30 19.73 1.48 6.63
C VAL A 30 18.43 2.19 7.03
N VAL A 31 18.50 3.47 7.44
CA VAL A 31 17.34 4.22 7.93
C VAL A 31 16.19 4.31 6.91
N PRO A 32 16.40 4.74 5.64
CA PRO A 32 15.31 4.81 4.66
C PRO A 32 14.72 3.42 4.34
N MET A 33 15.55 2.37 4.34
CA MET A 33 15.08 0.99 4.17
C MET A 33 14.14 0.55 5.31
N PHE A 34 14.49 0.86 6.56
CA PHE A 34 13.62 0.57 7.72
C PHE A 34 12.33 1.39 7.70
N ILE A 35 12.37 2.66 7.27
CA ILE A 35 11.18 3.50 7.15
C ILE A 35 10.22 2.93 6.08
N GLY A 36 10.75 2.56 4.91
CA GLY A 36 9.97 1.93 3.85
C GLY A 36 9.35 0.60 4.30
N ALA A 37 10.13 -0.26 4.95
CA ALA A 37 9.65 -1.55 5.46
C ALA A 37 8.59 -1.39 6.56
N TYR A 38 8.80 -0.49 7.52
CA TYR A 38 7.85 -0.24 8.60
C TYR A 38 6.51 0.30 8.08
N ASN A 39 6.55 1.28 7.16
CA ASN A 39 5.34 1.83 6.56
C ASN A 39 4.61 0.79 5.71
N GLY A 40 5.34 -0.05 4.97
CA GLY A 40 4.73 -1.12 4.18
C GLY A 40 4.03 -2.20 5.01
N ILE A 41 4.61 -2.58 6.15
CA ILE A 41 3.97 -3.55 7.07
C ILE A 41 2.72 -2.94 7.71
N LYS A 42 2.74 -1.64 8.04
CA LYS A 42 1.64 -0.99 8.78
C LYS A 42 0.43 -0.69 7.90
N THR A 43 0.63 -0.29 6.65
CA THR A 43 -0.48 0.16 5.78
C THR A 43 -0.72 -0.72 4.56
N GLY A 44 0.11 -1.74 4.33
CA GLY A 44 0.06 -2.53 3.10
C GLY A 44 0.42 -1.71 1.86
N ASP A 45 1.12 -0.60 2.05
CA ASP A 45 1.53 0.30 0.96
C ASP A 45 2.97 0.02 0.54
N VAL A 46 3.23 0.07 -0.77
CA VAL A 46 4.58 0.01 -1.33
C VAL A 46 5.08 1.45 -1.51
N TRP A 47 6.20 1.76 -0.84
CA TRP A 47 6.85 3.07 -0.88
C TRP A 47 8.17 2.98 -1.64
N ASP A 48 8.49 4.00 -2.43
CA ASP A 48 9.81 4.14 -3.04
C ASP A 48 10.80 4.68 -1.98
N PRO A 49 11.87 3.94 -1.66
CA PRO A 49 12.83 4.35 -0.64
C PRO A 49 13.73 5.51 -1.05
N ILE A 50 13.82 5.84 -2.35
CA ILE A 50 14.71 6.91 -2.87
C ILE A 50 13.97 8.26 -2.88
N THR A 51 12.72 8.27 -3.33
CA THR A 51 11.90 9.48 -3.46
C THR A 51 11.04 9.74 -2.23
N GLY A 52 10.73 8.70 -1.46
CA GLY A 52 9.75 8.78 -0.36
C GLY A 52 8.30 8.80 -0.84
N ASP A 53 8.07 8.64 -2.14
CA ASP A 53 6.74 8.66 -2.74
C ASP A 53 6.06 7.30 -2.62
N LYS A 54 4.72 7.32 -2.52
CA LYS A 54 3.90 6.11 -2.52
C LYS A 54 3.78 5.59 -3.94
N VAL A 55 4.16 4.33 -4.18
CA VAL A 55 4.13 3.69 -5.50
C VAL A 55 2.87 2.86 -5.69
N LEU A 56 2.47 2.08 -4.68
CA LEU A 56 1.28 1.21 -4.74
C LEU A 56 0.59 1.13 -3.39
N SER A 57 -0.75 1.09 -3.42
CA SER A 57 -1.61 0.82 -2.26
C SER A 57 -2.16 -0.60 -2.43
N LEU A 58 -1.53 -1.61 -1.82
CA LEU A 58 -2.00 -2.99 -1.97
C LEU A 58 -3.39 -3.17 -1.32
N SER A 59 -3.65 -2.38 -0.29
CA SER A 59 -4.93 -2.31 0.44
C SER A 59 -6.12 -1.94 -0.46
N GLU A 60 -5.96 -1.01 -1.41
CA GLU A 60 -7.11 -0.56 -2.22
C GLU A 60 -7.55 -1.59 -3.26
N GLY A 61 -6.61 -2.21 -3.99
CA GLY A 61 -6.94 -3.19 -5.04
C GLY A 61 -7.54 -4.49 -4.50
N GLU A 62 -6.96 -5.06 -3.43
CA GLU A 62 -7.53 -6.25 -2.77
C GLU A 62 -8.90 -5.93 -2.18
N SER A 63 -9.06 -4.76 -1.55
CA SER A 63 -10.35 -4.37 -0.98
C SER A 63 -11.46 -4.20 -2.02
N CYS A 64 -11.14 -3.71 -3.23
CA CYS A 64 -12.12 -3.52 -4.29
C CYS A 64 -12.67 -4.86 -4.78
N LEU A 65 -11.80 -5.85 -5.03
CA LEU A 65 -12.23 -7.17 -5.47
C LEU A 65 -13.04 -7.88 -4.38
N THR A 66 -12.57 -7.89 -3.12
CA THR A 66 -13.30 -8.52 -2.01
C THR A 66 -14.67 -7.86 -1.76
N GLN A 67 -14.76 -6.53 -1.86
CA GLN A 67 -16.04 -5.82 -1.73
C GLN A 67 -17.00 -6.16 -2.88
N ALA A 68 -16.50 -6.28 -4.11
CA ALA A 68 -17.32 -6.67 -5.25
C ALA A 68 -17.85 -8.11 -5.12
N GLU A 69 -17.01 -9.06 -4.71
CA GLU A 69 -17.43 -10.43 -4.43
C GLU A 69 -18.52 -10.48 -3.36
N SER A 70 -18.36 -9.69 -2.29
CA SER A 70 -19.38 -9.54 -1.24
C SER A 70 -20.70 -9.02 -1.82
N LEU A 71 -20.67 -8.00 -2.68
CA LEU A 71 -21.86 -7.45 -3.33
C LEU A 71 -22.54 -8.48 -4.23
N ILE A 72 -21.78 -9.25 -5.03
CA ILE A 72 -22.33 -10.30 -5.89
C ILE A 72 -22.99 -11.40 -5.05
N ARG A 73 -22.33 -11.81 -3.97
CA ARG A 73 -22.86 -12.82 -3.04
C ARG A 73 -24.11 -12.36 -2.31
N GLU A 74 -24.17 -11.08 -1.92
CA GLU A 74 -25.36 -10.46 -1.34
C GLU A 74 -26.49 -10.41 -2.38
N ALA A 75 -26.20 -9.99 -3.61
CA ALA A 75 -27.18 -9.96 -4.70
C ALA A 75 -27.80 -11.32 -4.98
N GLY A 76 -27.04 -12.42 -4.90
CA GLY A 76 -27.56 -13.77 -5.07
C GLY A 76 -28.63 -14.19 -4.05
N LYS A 77 -28.77 -13.45 -2.93
CA LYS A 77 -29.81 -13.66 -1.91
C LYS A 77 -31.02 -12.74 -2.10
N LEU A 78 -30.91 -11.74 -2.98
CA LEU A 78 -31.95 -10.75 -3.22
C LEU A 78 -32.82 -11.18 -4.41
N GLN A 79 -34.14 -11.13 -4.24
CA GLN A 79 -35.09 -11.37 -5.33
C GLN A 79 -35.35 -10.12 -6.17
N LYS A 80 -35.05 -8.94 -5.63
CA LYS A 80 -35.27 -7.65 -6.27
C LYS A 80 -34.24 -6.64 -5.79
N LEU A 81 -34.10 -5.53 -6.50
CA LEU A 81 -33.17 -4.47 -6.15
C LEU A 81 -33.57 -3.82 -4.81
N GLU A 82 -32.67 -3.91 -3.83
CA GLU A 82 -32.81 -3.24 -2.54
C GLU A 82 -31.95 -1.97 -2.45
N ALA A 83 -32.46 -0.95 -1.78
CA ALA A 83 -31.77 0.33 -1.61
C ALA A 83 -30.41 0.18 -0.92
N LYS A 84 -30.32 -0.69 0.09
CA LYS A 84 -29.08 -0.94 0.85
C LYS A 84 -27.98 -1.55 -0.03
N TRP A 85 -28.35 -2.43 -0.96
CA TRP A 85 -27.40 -3.02 -1.89
C TRP A 85 -26.92 -1.98 -2.93
N GLU A 86 -27.83 -1.16 -3.45
CA GLU A 86 -27.50 -0.11 -4.41
C GLU A 86 -26.59 0.97 -3.81
N GLU A 87 -26.79 1.32 -2.54
CA GLU A 87 -25.92 2.25 -1.80
C GLU A 87 -24.47 1.73 -1.74
N LYS A 88 -24.28 0.49 -1.26
CA LYS A 88 -22.95 -0.14 -1.22
C LYS A 88 -22.32 -0.25 -2.61
N ARG A 89 -23.10 -0.59 -3.64
CA ARG A 89 -22.62 -0.62 -5.03
C ARG A 89 -22.14 0.75 -5.48
N ARG A 90 -22.85 1.83 -5.14
CA ARG A 90 -22.44 3.20 -5.48
C ARG A 90 -21.14 3.58 -4.78
N GLU A 91 -21.00 3.26 -3.50
CA GLU A 91 -19.76 3.48 -2.75
C GLU A 91 -18.58 2.78 -3.42
N TRP A 92 -18.78 1.51 -3.79
CA TRP A 92 -17.79 0.74 -4.55
C TRP A 92 -17.47 1.40 -5.90
N THR A 93 -18.49 1.86 -6.62
CA THR A 93 -18.33 2.49 -7.95
C THR A 93 -17.47 3.74 -7.90
N VAL A 94 -17.66 4.59 -6.88
CA VAL A 94 -16.87 5.83 -6.73
C VAL A 94 -15.40 5.52 -6.49
N LYS A 95 -15.10 4.44 -5.76
CA LYS A 95 -13.72 4.10 -5.36
C LYS A 95 -13.00 3.21 -6.38
N CYS A 96 -13.70 2.25 -6.98
CA CYS A 96 -13.08 1.09 -7.63
C CYS A 96 -13.39 0.98 -9.14
N ARG A 97 -14.30 1.79 -9.69
CA ARG A 97 -14.73 1.63 -11.10
C ARG A 97 -13.59 1.82 -12.10
N THR A 98 -12.71 2.78 -11.86
CA THR A 98 -11.60 3.11 -12.78
C THR A 98 -10.48 2.09 -12.72
N SER A 99 -10.27 1.44 -11.57
CA SER A 99 -9.24 0.41 -11.38
C SER A 99 -9.69 -0.98 -11.82
N HIS A 100 -11.00 -1.29 -11.75
CA HIS A 100 -11.55 -2.62 -12.05
C HIS A 100 -12.76 -2.55 -13.01
N PRO A 101 -12.55 -2.25 -14.30
CA PRO A 101 -13.63 -2.13 -15.28
C PRO A 101 -14.40 -3.45 -15.50
N GLU A 102 -13.71 -4.58 -15.47
CA GLU A 102 -14.31 -5.92 -15.62
C GLU A 102 -15.29 -6.25 -14.47
N THR A 103 -14.93 -5.88 -13.24
CA THR A 103 -15.77 -6.09 -12.06
C THR A 103 -16.98 -5.16 -12.07
N TRP A 104 -16.79 -3.94 -12.55
CA TRP A 104 -17.89 -2.99 -12.75
C TRP A 104 -18.95 -3.54 -13.70
N ASP A 105 -18.55 -4.16 -14.81
CA ASP A 105 -19.50 -4.74 -15.77
C ASP A 105 -20.32 -5.87 -15.13
N MET A 106 -19.69 -6.75 -14.34
CA MET A 106 -20.41 -7.77 -13.58
C MET A 106 -21.43 -7.17 -12.61
N LEU A 107 -21.02 -6.21 -11.78
CA LEU A 107 -21.93 -5.55 -10.83
C LEU A 107 -23.09 -4.83 -11.54
N ASN A 108 -22.85 -4.28 -12.73
CA ASN A 108 -23.89 -3.62 -13.51
C ASN A 108 -24.88 -4.62 -14.14
N ILE A 109 -24.40 -5.79 -14.58
CA ILE A 109 -25.27 -6.91 -14.99
C ILE A 109 -26.12 -7.39 -13.80
N THR A 110 -25.49 -7.66 -12.66
CA THR A 110 -26.18 -8.07 -11.43
C THR A 110 -27.29 -7.09 -11.04
N ARG A 111 -27.02 -5.78 -11.12
CA ARG A 111 -28.05 -4.76 -10.87
C ARG A 111 -29.23 -4.84 -11.83
N ARG A 112 -28.96 -5.02 -13.13
CA ARG A 112 -30.03 -5.14 -14.14
C ARG A 112 -30.90 -6.37 -13.88
N ASN A 113 -30.29 -7.50 -13.50
CA ASN A 113 -31.01 -8.71 -13.12
C ASN A 113 -31.92 -8.45 -11.91
N LEU A 114 -31.39 -7.81 -10.86
CA LEU A 114 -32.18 -7.47 -9.66
C LEU A 114 -33.31 -6.46 -9.94
N ARG A 115 -33.18 -5.64 -10.97
CA ARG A 115 -34.21 -4.68 -11.38
C ARG A 115 -35.33 -5.34 -12.21
N GLY A 116 -35.11 -6.57 -12.69
CA GLY A 116 -36.00 -7.23 -13.64
C GLY A 116 -35.86 -6.70 -15.07
N ASP A 117 -34.78 -5.96 -15.37
CA ASP A 117 -34.53 -5.39 -16.70
C ASP A 117 -34.00 -6.46 -17.70
N VAL A 118 -33.60 -7.63 -17.20
CA VAL A 118 -33.16 -8.78 -18.03
C VAL A 118 -34.29 -9.78 -18.09
N SER A 119 -35.17 -9.61 -19.08
CA SER A 119 -36.15 -10.60 -19.51
C SER A 119 -35.42 -11.67 -20.32
N GLU A 120 -35.61 -12.94 -19.99
CA GLU A 120 -35.17 -14.06 -20.83
C GLU A 120 -35.85 -13.94 -22.21
N GLU A 121 -35.03 -13.76 -23.25
CA GLU A 121 -35.39 -14.07 -24.65
C GLU A 121 -34.98 -15.51 -24.96
#